data_AF-F9EJ32-F1
#
_entry.id   AF-F9EJ32-F1
#
_cell.length_a   1.000
_cell.length_b   1.000
_cell.length_c   1.000
_cell.angle_alpha   90.00
_cell.angle_beta   90.00
_cell.angle_gamma   90.00
#
_symmetry.space_group_name_H-M   'P 1'
#
loop_
_entity.id
_entity.type
_entity.pdbx_description
1 polymer ?
#
loop_
_entity_poly.entity_id
_entity_poly.type
_entity_poly.pdbx_seq_one_letter_code
_entity_poly.pdbx_strand_id
1 'polypeptide(L)'
;MSTSLLNSPPFHPISVAELEEARTSAEVELIVNRLEKLASEQERLQSKLTALRDERDSLILRGLAHGVSSSELAARARLTGARVRAIADAAASSSARERVARAVARLVEYTPAMCTTYGALAEVVGIGSAKGVASSLASNPDVSGRAGARVLLLRWAVPTLGGYVIPDEEPAWQTQGEDTATRLECLRAEGLVAPVTTPEEELAWIVPFDRVCTDRARLARIIAG
;
A
#
# COMPACT_ATOMS: atom_id res chain seq x y z
N MET A 1 79.44 45.61 -17.64
CA MET A 1 78.41 45.77 -18.69
C MET A 1 77.53 44.54 -18.65
N SER A 2 76.25 44.70 -18.36
CA SER A 2 75.26 43.63 -18.24
C SER A 2 74.67 43.30 -19.61
N THR A 3 74.58 42.02 -19.96
CA THR A 3 73.70 41.54 -21.04
C THR A 3 72.88 40.39 -20.51
N SER A 4 71.62 40.68 -20.16
CA SER A 4 70.59 39.70 -19.83
C SER A 4 70.22 38.92 -21.09
N LEU A 5 70.36 37.60 -21.07
CA LEU A 5 69.79 36.71 -22.09
C LEU A 5 68.38 36.32 -21.66
N LEU A 6 67.39 36.75 -22.46
CA LEU A 6 65.99 36.34 -22.37
C LEU A 6 65.89 34.85 -22.66
N ASN A 7 65.52 34.06 -21.64
CA ASN A 7 65.18 32.66 -21.77
C ASN A 7 63.69 32.55 -22.17
N SER A 8 63.40 32.39 -23.46
CA SER A 8 62.03 32.11 -23.92
C SER A 8 61.68 30.65 -23.62
N PRO A 9 60.49 30.36 -23.07
CA PRO A 9 60.07 28.98 -22.82
C PRO A 9 59.88 28.22 -24.15
N PRO A 10 60.15 26.91 -24.18
CA PRO A 10 59.99 26.10 -25.39
C PRO A 10 58.53 26.06 -25.82
N PHE A 11 58.29 26.34 -27.10
CA PHE A 11 56.99 26.20 -27.74
C PHE A 11 56.76 24.71 -28.03
N HIS A 12 55.86 24.05 -27.30
CA HIS A 12 55.43 22.69 -27.62
C HIS A 12 54.23 22.76 -28.58
N PRO A 13 54.38 22.33 -29.85
CA PRO A 13 53.25 22.26 -30.76
C PRO A 13 52.28 21.18 -30.28
N ILE A 14 51.04 21.55 -30.01
CA ILE A 14 49.97 20.62 -29.67
C ILE A 14 49.80 19.65 -30.85
N SER A 15 49.87 18.35 -30.58
CA SER A 15 49.70 17.33 -31.60
C SER A 15 48.26 17.28 -32.10
N VAL A 16 48.06 16.84 -33.34
CA VAL A 16 46.72 16.67 -33.92
C VAL A 16 45.87 15.72 -33.07
N ALA A 17 46.48 14.70 -32.46
CA ALA A 17 45.82 13.77 -31.56
C ALA A 17 45.30 14.43 -30.27
N GLU A 18 46.08 15.31 -29.65
CA GLU A 18 45.65 16.06 -28.45
C GLU A 18 44.52 17.06 -28.77
N LEU A 19 44.52 17.64 -29.98
CA LEU A 19 43.43 18.49 -30.46
C LEU A 19 42.14 17.70 -30.71
N GLU A 20 42.25 16.48 -31.26
CA GLU A 20 41.11 15.59 -31.48
C GLU A 20 40.53 15.08 -30.16
N GLU A 21 41.38 14.68 -29.20
CA GLU A 21 40.95 14.25 -27.87
C GLU A 21 40.24 15.37 -27.09
N ALA A 22 40.79 16.59 -27.13
CA ALA A 22 40.15 17.76 -26.52
C ALA A 22 38.79 18.08 -27.17
N ARG A 23 38.69 17.93 -28.49
CA ARG A 23 37.42 18.12 -29.22
C ARG A 23 36.39 17.06 -28.84
N THR A 24 36.78 15.79 -28.78
CA THR A 24 35.91 14.70 -28.35
C THR A 24 35.46 14.89 -26.90
N SER A 25 36.37 15.30 -26.01
CA SER A 25 36.04 15.58 -24.60
C SER A 25 34.99 16.70 -24.48
N ALA A 26 35.18 17.81 -25.20
CA ALA A 26 34.22 18.93 -25.21
C ALA A 26 32.86 18.52 -25.80
N GLU A 27 32.85 17.67 -26.84
CA GLU A 27 31.62 17.14 -27.43
C GLU A 27 30.89 16.21 -26.47
N VAL A 28 31.61 15.31 -25.78
CA VAL A 28 31.04 14.44 -24.74
C VAL A 28 30.45 15.28 -23.60
N GLU A 29 31.16 16.30 -23.13
CA GLU A 29 30.65 17.19 -22.07
C GLU A 29 29.37 17.92 -22.52
N LEU A 30 29.31 18.38 -23.77
CA LEU A 30 28.10 19.00 -24.33
C LEU A 30 26.94 18.00 -24.40
N ILE A 31 27.20 16.76 -24.83
CA ILE A 31 26.20 15.69 -24.90
C ILE A 31 25.67 15.37 -23.50
N VAL A 32 26.55 15.14 -22.52
CA VAL A 32 26.18 14.83 -21.13
C VAL A 32 25.34 15.95 -20.53
N ASN A 33 25.81 17.20 -20.63
CA ASN A 33 25.06 18.37 -20.17
C ASN A 33 23.68 18.48 -20.84
N ARG A 34 23.57 18.11 -22.12
CA ARG A 34 22.28 18.11 -22.81
C ARG A 34 21.36 17.00 -22.31
N LEU A 35 21.88 15.80 -22.07
CA LEU A 35 21.13 14.68 -21.53
C LEU A 35 20.60 14.98 -20.12
N GLU A 36 21.42 15.58 -19.25
CA GLU A 36 21.00 15.98 -17.89
C GLU A 36 19.87 17.02 -17.92
N LYS A 37 19.98 18.02 -18.81
CA LYS A 37 18.92 19.02 -19.01
C LYS A 37 17.62 18.39 -19.52
N LEU A 38 17.71 17.44 -20.46
CA LEU A 38 16.54 16.73 -20.98
C LEU A 38 15.90 15.84 -19.92
N ALA A 39 16.70 15.13 -19.11
CA ALA A 39 16.21 14.31 -18.02
C ALA A 39 15.46 15.16 -16.98
N SER A 40 16.04 16.29 -16.59
CA SER A 40 15.41 17.24 -15.65
C SER A 40 14.10 17.82 -16.21
N GLU A 41 14.07 18.15 -17.50
CA GLU A 41 12.85 18.62 -18.15
C GLU A 41 11.78 17.53 -18.24
N GLN A 42 12.18 16.30 -18.55
CA GLN A 42 11.28 15.15 -18.59
C GLN A 42 10.66 14.90 -17.22
N GLU A 43 11.45 14.90 -16.14
CA GLU A 43 10.97 14.75 -14.77
C GLU A 43 9.95 15.85 -14.43
N ARG A 44 10.29 17.12 -14.71
CA ARG A 44 9.39 18.26 -14.48
C ARG A 44 8.07 18.12 -15.24
N LEU A 45 8.10 17.70 -16.50
CA LEU A 45 6.91 17.49 -17.31
C LEU A 45 6.07 16.31 -16.80
N GLN A 46 6.71 15.24 -16.35
CA GLN A 46 6.04 14.10 -15.73
C GLN A 46 5.33 14.50 -14.42
N SER A 47 6.00 15.25 -13.53
CA SER A 47 5.39 15.75 -12.30
C SER A 47 4.18 16.64 -12.60
N LYS A 48 4.28 17.54 -13.59
CA LYS A 48 3.17 18.40 -14.00
C LYS A 48 2.00 17.58 -14.57
N LEU A 49 2.29 16.56 -15.37
CA LEU A 49 1.27 15.68 -15.93
C LEU A 49 0.55 14.89 -14.82
N THR A 50 1.26 14.41 -13.81
CA THR A 50 0.68 13.74 -12.65
C THR A 50 -0.27 14.67 -11.90
N ALA A 51 0.17 15.88 -11.55
CA ALA A 51 -0.68 16.85 -10.86
C ALA A 51 -1.98 17.17 -11.63
N LEU A 52 -1.90 17.34 -12.95
CA LEU A 52 -3.09 17.56 -13.79
C LEU A 52 -4.02 16.33 -13.85
N ARG A 53 -3.47 15.12 -13.81
CA ARG A 53 -4.27 13.88 -13.74
C ARG A 53 -4.97 13.75 -12.40
N ASP A 54 -4.30 14.08 -11.30
CA ASP A 54 -4.88 14.03 -9.96
C ASP A 54 -6.01 15.04 -9.80
N GLU A 55 -5.82 16.27 -10.30
CA GLU A 55 -6.86 17.30 -10.31
C GLU A 55 -8.08 16.84 -11.14
N ARG A 56 -7.84 16.30 -12.35
CA ARG A 56 -8.90 15.76 -13.21
C ARG A 56 -9.65 14.63 -12.52
N ASP A 57 -8.94 13.67 -11.94
CA ASP A 57 -9.54 12.49 -11.30
C ASP A 57 -10.36 12.93 -10.07
N SER A 58 -9.87 13.91 -9.30
CA SER A 58 -10.62 14.56 -8.21
C SER A 58 -11.90 15.25 -8.70
N LEU A 59 -11.86 15.95 -9.83
CA LEU A 59 -13.05 16.58 -10.42
C LEU A 59 -14.05 15.55 -10.93
N ILE A 60 -13.57 14.44 -11.51
CA ILE A 60 -14.43 13.31 -11.93
C ILE A 60 -15.16 12.72 -10.72
N LEU A 61 -14.44 12.44 -9.63
CA LEU A 61 -15.04 11.90 -8.40
C LEU A 61 -16.08 12.85 -7.80
N ARG A 62 -15.78 14.16 -7.75
CA ARG A 62 -16.74 15.19 -7.31
C ARG A 62 -17.97 15.23 -8.21
N GLY A 63 -17.79 15.20 -9.53
CA GLY A 63 -18.90 15.16 -10.49
C GLY A 63 -19.82 13.95 -10.29
N LEU A 64 -19.24 12.76 -10.11
CA LEU A 64 -19.99 11.54 -9.81
C LEU A 64 -20.79 11.67 -8.51
N ALA A 65 -20.17 12.24 -7.46
CA ALA A 65 -20.83 12.47 -6.16
C ALA A 65 -22.02 13.44 -6.26
N HIS A 66 -22.00 14.37 -7.22
CA HIS A 66 -23.10 15.30 -7.51
C HIS A 66 -24.09 14.79 -8.57
N GLY A 67 -24.02 13.51 -8.95
CA GLY A 67 -24.98 12.87 -9.85
C GLY A 67 -24.71 13.05 -11.34
N VAL A 68 -23.55 13.60 -11.73
CA VAL A 68 -23.16 13.68 -13.14
C VAL A 68 -22.88 12.28 -13.66
N SER A 69 -23.44 11.92 -14.81
CA SER A 69 -23.27 10.58 -15.38
C SER A 69 -21.82 10.30 -15.80
N SER A 70 -21.39 9.04 -15.70
CA SER A 70 -20.04 8.65 -16.12
C SER A 70 -19.78 8.90 -17.62
N SER A 71 -20.81 8.84 -18.46
CA SER A 71 -20.71 9.13 -19.90
C SER A 71 -20.49 10.62 -20.16
N GLU A 72 -21.18 11.50 -19.44
CA GLU A 72 -20.99 12.95 -19.54
C GLU A 72 -19.60 13.37 -19.07
N LEU A 73 -19.15 12.83 -17.93
CA LEU A 73 -17.79 13.08 -17.43
C LEU A 73 -16.73 12.57 -18.40
N ALA A 74 -16.93 11.38 -18.98
CA ALA A 74 -16.02 10.82 -19.97
C ALA A 74 -15.92 11.72 -21.21
N ALA A 75 -17.06 12.19 -21.74
CA ALA A 75 -17.11 13.08 -22.89
C ALA A 75 -16.39 14.42 -22.61
N ARG A 76 -16.67 15.07 -21.47
CA ARG A 76 -16.05 16.36 -21.12
C ARG A 76 -14.56 16.24 -20.80
N ALA A 77 -14.15 15.15 -20.15
CA ALA A 77 -12.76 14.89 -19.79
C ALA A 77 -11.93 14.29 -20.95
N ARG A 78 -12.55 14.04 -22.13
CA ARG A 78 -11.94 13.33 -23.27
C ARG A 78 -11.36 11.97 -22.87
N LEU A 79 -12.09 11.25 -22.04
CA LEU A 79 -11.77 9.90 -21.58
C LEU A 79 -12.77 8.89 -22.12
N THR A 80 -12.44 7.61 -22.01
CA THR A 80 -13.42 6.54 -22.21
C THR A 80 -14.27 6.39 -20.95
N GLY A 81 -15.51 5.92 -21.09
CA GLY A 81 -16.34 5.57 -19.93
C GLY A 81 -15.72 4.47 -19.06
N ALA A 82 -14.91 3.59 -19.64
CA ALA A 82 -14.13 2.60 -18.90
C ALA A 82 -13.07 3.26 -18.00
N ARG A 83 -12.41 4.33 -18.46
CA ARG A 83 -11.44 5.06 -17.65
C ARG A 83 -12.08 5.76 -16.46
N VAL A 84 -13.25 6.37 -16.65
CA VAL A 84 -14.01 7.00 -15.55
C VAL A 84 -14.40 5.97 -14.49
N ARG A 85 -14.87 4.78 -14.91
CA ARG A 85 -15.14 3.66 -13.99
C ARG A 85 -13.90 3.22 -13.24
N ALA A 86 -12.78 3.03 -13.93
CA ALA A 86 -11.53 2.64 -13.28
C ALA A 86 -11.05 3.67 -12.23
N ILE A 87 -11.26 4.97 -12.46
CA ILE A 87 -10.96 6.03 -11.48
C ILE A 87 -11.88 5.88 -10.25
N ALA A 88 -13.18 5.70 -10.46
CA ALA A 88 -14.14 5.51 -9.37
C ALA A 88 -13.83 4.24 -8.55
N ASP A 89 -13.52 3.13 -9.23
CA ASP A 89 -13.17 1.85 -8.60
C ASP A 89 -11.87 1.96 -7.79
N ALA A 90 -10.87 2.66 -8.32
CA ALA A 90 -9.60 2.91 -7.63
C ALA A 90 -9.82 3.77 -6.38
N ALA A 91 -10.62 4.83 -6.47
CA ALA A 91 -10.96 5.69 -5.33
C ALA A 91 -11.75 4.93 -4.26
N ALA A 92 -12.74 4.13 -4.66
CA ALA A 92 -13.51 3.28 -3.75
C ALA A 92 -12.61 2.26 -3.04
N SER A 93 -11.68 1.64 -3.77
CA SER A 93 -10.70 0.70 -3.22
C SER A 93 -9.73 1.38 -2.25
N SER A 94 -9.25 2.58 -2.57
CA SER A 94 -8.38 3.36 -1.67
C SER A 94 -9.11 3.74 -0.38
N SER A 95 -10.34 4.24 -0.50
CA SER A 95 -11.16 4.58 0.67
C SER A 95 -11.50 3.34 1.51
N ALA A 96 -11.75 2.19 0.87
CA ALA A 96 -11.96 0.93 1.59
C ALA A 96 -10.71 0.49 2.37
N ARG A 97 -9.51 0.66 1.80
CA ARG A 97 -8.23 0.41 2.50
C ARG A 97 -8.05 1.30 3.71
N GLU A 98 -8.30 2.61 3.56
CA GLU A 98 -8.21 3.56 4.67
C GLU A 98 -9.18 3.22 5.81
N ARG A 99 -10.45 2.95 5.50
CA ARG A 99 -11.45 2.57 6.52
C ARG A 99 -11.09 1.28 7.25
N VAL A 100 -10.58 0.28 6.53
CA VAL A 100 -10.12 -0.99 7.12
C VAL A 100 -8.89 -0.78 7.99
N ALA A 101 -7.87 -0.04 7.53
CA ALA A 101 -6.68 0.24 8.32
C ALA A 101 -7.01 0.94 9.62
N ARG A 102 -7.84 1.99 9.56
CA ARG A 102 -8.30 2.72 10.74
C ARG A 102 -9.06 1.80 11.71
N ALA A 103 -9.96 0.96 11.20
CA ALA A 103 -10.74 0.05 12.02
C ALA A 103 -9.88 -1.01 12.71
N VAL A 104 -8.90 -1.57 11.99
CA VAL A 104 -7.97 -2.55 12.56
C VAL A 104 -7.05 -1.90 13.60
N ALA A 105 -6.54 -0.70 13.34
CA ALA A 105 -5.73 0.04 14.32
C ALA A 105 -6.51 0.25 15.64
N ARG A 106 -7.78 0.66 15.55
CA ARG A 106 -8.66 0.82 16.71
C ARG A 106 -8.96 -0.49 17.43
N LEU A 107 -9.13 -1.59 16.69
CA LEU A 107 -9.29 -2.92 17.25
C LEU A 107 -8.02 -3.38 18.00
N VAL A 108 -6.84 -3.04 17.47
CA VAL A 108 -5.55 -3.34 18.10
C VAL A 108 -5.37 -2.57 19.42
N GLU A 109 -5.70 -1.28 19.42
CA GLU A 109 -5.63 -0.39 20.59
C GLU A 109 -6.63 -0.75 21.71
N TYR A 110 -7.74 -1.40 21.37
CA TYR A 110 -8.80 -1.70 22.32
C TYR A 110 -8.34 -2.68 23.41
N THR A 111 -8.66 -2.35 24.66
CA THR A 111 -8.38 -3.18 25.86
C THR A 111 -9.70 -3.52 26.57
N PRO A 112 -9.96 -4.80 26.92
CA PRO A 112 -9.11 -5.98 26.70
C PRO A 112 -8.98 -6.35 25.22
N ALA A 113 -7.83 -6.93 24.86
CA ALA A 113 -7.54 -7.34 23.48
C ALA A 113 -8.63 -8.29 22.95
N MET A 114 -9.02 -8.09 21.69
CA MET A 114 -10.07 -8.88 21.05
C MET A 114 -9.87 -9.00 19.54
N CYS A 115 -10.50 -10.01 18.98
CA CYS A 115 -10.63 -10.23 17.55
C CYS A 115 -12.01 -9.80 17.04
N THR A 116 -12.18 -9.79 15.73
CA THR A 116 -13.46 -9.69 15.03
C THR A 116 -13.49 -10.67 13.86
N THR A 117 -14.52 -10.64 13.03
CA THR A 117 -14.58 -11.42 11.79
C THR A 117 -14.61 -10.52 10.56
N TYR A 118 -14.19 -11.04 9.40
CA TYR A 118 -14.27 -10.31 8.13
C TYR A 118 -15.68 -9.78 7.84
N GLY A 119 -16.72 -10.55 8.19
CA GLY A 119 -18.12 -10.15 7.98
C GLY A 119 -18.53 -8.99 8.88
N ALA A 120 -18.27 -9.09 10.19
CA ALA A 120 -18.59 -8.04 11.14
C ALA A 120 -17.82 -6.74 10.82
N LEU A 121 -16.54 -6.86 10.46
CA LEU A 121 -15.73 -5.73 10.05
C LEU A 121 -16.30 -5.06 8.78
N ALA A 122 -16.71 -5.86 7.78
CA ALA A 122 -17.30 -5.35 6.54
C ALA A 122 -18.54 -4.48 6.80
N GLU A 123 -19.44 -4.94 7.67
CA GLU A 123 -20.65 -4.21 8.05
C GLU A 123 -20.33 -2.87 8.73
N VAL A 124 -19.35 -2.85 9.64
CA VAL A 124 -19.01 -1.64 10.39
C VAL A 124 -18.29 -0.60 9.52
N VAL A 125 -17.38 -1.04 8.65
CA VAL A 125 -16.62 -0.12 7.78
C VAL A 125 -17.34 0.19 6.47
N GLY A 126 -18.57 -0.29 6.27
CA GLY A 126 -19.35 -0.03 5.07
C GLY A 126 -18.69 -0.59 3.80
N ILE A 127 -18.18 -1.82 3.87
CA ILE A 127 -17.71 -2.58 2.72
C ILE A 127 -18.74 -3.67 2.42
N GLY A 128 -19.14 -3.81 1.16
CA GLY A 128 -20.28 -4.67 0.78
C GLY A 128 -20.09 -6.17 1.03
N SER A 129 -18.90 -6.65 1.41
CA SER A 129 -18.69 -8.06 1.72
C SER A 129 -17.40 -8.34 2.51
N ALA A 130 -17.38 -9.49 3.18
CA ALA A 130 -16.17 -10.07 3.79
C ALA A 130 -15.02 -10.24 2.77
N LYS A 131 -15.34 -10.59 1.51
CA LYS A 131 -14.33 -10.69 0.44
C LYS A 131 -13.68 -9.34 0.13
N GLY A 132 -14.46 -8.26 0.18
CA GLY A 132 -13.93 -6.90 0.01
C GLY A 132 -12.94 -6.52 1.13
N VAL A 133 -13.25 -6.86 2.37
CA VAL A 133 -12.34 -6.67 3.51
C VAL A 133 -11.09 -7.53 3.37
N ALA A 134 -11.23 -8.79 2.96
CA ALA A 134 -10.09 -9.66 2.69
C ALA A 134 -9.19 -9.09 1.60
N SER A 135 -9.75 -8.62 0.48
CA SER A 135 -8.98 -7.97 -0.58
C SER A 135 -8.32 -6.65 -0.12
N SER A 136 -9.00 -5.92 0.76
CA SER A 136 -8.47 -4.67 1.35
C SER A 136 -7.26 -4.98 2.22
N LEU A 137 -7.41 -5.82 3.24
CA LEU A 137 -6.29 -6.30 4.09
C LEU A 137 -5.18 -6.91 3.24
N ALA A 138 -5.56 -7.60 2.15
CA ALA A 138 -4.64 -8.32 1.31
C ALA A 138 -3.59 -7.44 0.59
N SER A 139 -3.92 -6.17 0.42
CA SER A 139 -3.18 -5.23 -0.43
C SER A 139 -2.88 -3.93 0.31
N ASN A 140 -3.06 -3.92 1.63
CA ASN A 140 -2.97 -2.72 2.44
C ASN A 140 -1.65 -2.66 3.21
N PRO A 141 -0.68 -1.84 2.78
CA PRO A 141 0.60 -1.70 3.47
C PRO A 141 0.46 -1.07 4.86
N ASP A 142 -0.66 -0.39 5.14
CA ASP A 142 -0.90 0.27 6.43
C ASP A 142 -1.40 -0.69 7.51
N VAL A 143 -1.61 -1.97 7.18
CA VAL A 143 -2.01 -3.02 8.14
C VAL A 143 -0.95 -4.10 8.18
N SER A 144 -0.26 -4.20 9.31
CA SER A 144 0.69 -5.30 9.53
C SER A 144 -0.01 -6.66 9.56
N GLY A 145 0.73 -7.73 9.22
CA GLY A 145 0.23 -9.10 9.33
C GLY A 145 -0.32 -9.37 10.74
N ARG A 146 0.44 -9.01 11.76
CA ARG A 146 0.02 -9.09 13.17
C ARG A 146 -1.32 -8.40 13.46
N ALA A 147 -1.49 -7.15 13.02
CA ALA A 147 -2.74 -6.42 13.24
C ALA A 147 -3.91 -7.06 12.47
N GLY A 148 -3.67 -7.49 11.23
CA GLY A 148 -4.64 -8.20 10.39
C GLY A 148 -5.06 -9.56 10.97
N ALA A 149 -4.24 -10.19 11.81
CA ALA A 149 -4.50 -11.52 12.38
C ALA A 149 -5.75 -11.53 13.28
N ARG A 150 -6.10 -10.38 13.85
CA ARG A 150 -7.31 -10.19 14.66
C ARG A 150 -8.61 -10.27 13.87
N VAL A 151 -8.57 -10.36 12.53
CA VAL A 151 -9.76 -10.49 11.68
C VAL A 151 -9.91 -11.94 11.22
N LEU A 152 -10.85 -12.65 11.85
CA LEU A 152 -11.01 -14.09 11.70
C LEU A 152 -12.00 -14.47 10.59
N LEU A 153 -11.78 -15.65 10.02
CA LEU A 153 -12.69 -16.27 9.06
C LEU A 153 -13.87 -16.91 9.79
N LEU A 154 -15.10 -16.64 9.32
CA LEU A 154 -16.32 -17.18 9.91
C LEU A 154 -16.33 -18.72 9.93
N ARG A 155 -15.79 -19.35 8.87
CA ARG A 155 -15.72 -20.81 8.73
C ARG A 155 -14.84 -21.52 9.79
N TRP A 156 -14.08 -20.76 10.57
CA TRP A 156 -13.24 -21.31 11.63
C TRP A 156 -13.98 -21.45 12.96
N ALA A 157 -15.20 -20.92 13.07
CA ALA A 157 -16.01 -21.09 14.27
C ALA A 157 -16.35 -22.56 14.48
N VAL A 158 -15.98 -23.10 15.65
CA VAL A 158 -16.30 -24.45 16.09
C VAL A 158 -17.03 -24.35 17.44
N PRO A 159 -18.37 -24.32 17.43
CA PRO A 159 -19.16 -24.12 18.65
C PRO A 159 -18.88 -25.14 19.76
N THR A 160 -18.62 -26.40 19.39
CA THR A 160 -18.32 -27.48 20.33
C THR A 160 -17.00 -27.28 21.08
N LEU A 161 -16.06 -26.52 20.50
CA LEU A 161 -14.80 -26.15 21.14
C LEU A 161 -14.85 -24.76 21.80
N GLY A 162 -15.96 -24.03 21.67
CA GLY A 162 -16.14 -22.73 22.32
C GLY A 162 -15.39 -21.54 21.68
N GLY A 163 -14.95 -21.67 20.42
CA GLY A 163 -14.24 -20.58 19.75
C GLY A 163 -13.97 -20.79 18.27
N TYR A 164 -13.05 -19.99 17.75
CA TYR A 164 -12.55 -20.09 16.37
C TYR A 164 -11.23 -20.86 16.37
N VAL A 165 -11.20 -22.04 15.71
CA VAL A 165 -9.98 -22.84 15.58
C VAL A 165 -9.03 -22.15 14.60
N ILE A 166 -7.82 -21.87 15.06
CA ILE A 166 -6.79 -21.22 14.25
C ILE A 166 -5.92 -22.32 13.65
N PRO A 167 -5.87 -22.46 12.31
CA PRO A 167 -5.03 -23.46 11.68
C PRO A 167 -3.56 -23.11 11.87
N ASP A 168 -2.72 -24.14 12.01
CA ASP A 168 -1.26 -23.98 12.09
C ASP A 168 -0.68 -23.41 10.79
N GLU A 169 -1.28 -23.77 9.65
CA GLU A 169 -0.93 -23.26 8.32
C GLU A 169 -2.15 -22.68 7.60
N GLU A 170 -1.99 -21.47 7.06
CA GLU A 170 -2.97 -20.85 6.17
C GLU A 170 -2.24 -20.42 4.89
N PRO A 171 -2.36 -21.16 3.78
CA PRO A 171 -1.61 -20.88 2.55
C PRO A 171 -1.85 -19.49 1.95
N ALA A 172 -3.00 -18.89 2.27
CA ALA A 172 -3.37 -17.53 1.85
C ALA A 172 -3.09 -16.48 2.92
N TRP A 173 -2.48 -16.86 4.06
CA TRP A 173 -2.08 -15.91 5.09
C TRP A 173 -0.95 -15.07 4.57
N GLN A 174 -1.16 -13.78 4.66
CA GLN A 174 -0.24 -12.83 4.10
C GLN A 174 0.77 -12.41 5.13
N THR A 175 1.97 -12.91 4.92
CA THR A 175 3.21 -12.29 5.36
C THR A 175 3.34 -10.95 4.61
N GLN A 176 2.83 -9.86 5.19
CA GLN A 176 2.98 -8.51 4.62
C GLN A 176 4.41 -8.01 4.90
N GLY A 177 5.19 -7.79 3.85
CA GLY A 177 6.60 -7.36 3.97
C GLY A 177 7.53 -8.51 4.39
N GLU A 178 8.38 -8.26 5.39
CA GLU A 178 9.34 -9.25 5.91
C GLU A 178 8.76 -10.11 7.05
N ASP A 179 7.53 -9.85 7.51
CA ASP A 179 6.92 -10.57 8.63
C ASP A 179 6.44 -11.96 8.19
N THR A 180 7.22 -12.99 8.52
CA THR A 180 6.92 -14.40 8.20
C THR A 180 6.05 -15.11 9.23
N ALA A 181 5.59 -14.42 10.28
CA ALA A 181 4.83 -15.05 11.35
C ALA A 181 3.47 -15.57 10.84
N THR A 182 3.15 -16.81 11.21
CA THR A 182 1.83 -17.40 10.98
C THR A 182 0.76 -16.64 11.76
N ARG A 183 -0.51 -16.78 11.36
CA ARG A 183 -1.63 -16.16 12.08
C ARG A 183 -1.69 -16.66 13.53
N LEU A 184 -1.40 -17.94 13.77
CA LEU A 184 -1.35 -18.51 15.12
C LEU A 184 -0.25 -17.86 15.97
N GLU A 185 0.96 -17.70 15.44
CA GLU A 185 2.06 -17.04 16.16
C GLU A 185 1.72 -15.58 16.50
N CYS A 186 1.12 -14.85 15.57
CA CYS A 186 0.64 -13.49 15.80
C CYS A 186 -0.35 -13.43 16.98
N LEU A 187 -1.38 -14.28 16.98
CA LEU A 187 -2.41 -14.30 18.00
C LEU A 187 -1.91 -14.84 19.36
N ARG A 188 -0.98 -15.79 19.35
CA ARG A 188 -0.32 -16.32 20.58
C ARG A 188 0.49 -15.25 21.28
N ALA A 189 1.28 -14.48 20.53
CA ALA A 189 2.09 -13.41 21.08
C ALA A 189 1.25 -12.29 21.73
N GLU A 190 -0.01 -12.13 21.31
CA GLU A 190 -0.96 -11.19 21.90
C GLU A 190 -1.84 -11.83 22.99
N GLY A 191 -1.59 -13.10 23.32
CA GLY A 191 -2.34 -13.85 24.32
C GLY A 191 -3.81 -14.03 23.99
N LEU A 192 -4.19 -13.97 22.70
CA LEU A 192 -5.58 -14.04 22.24
C LEU A 192 -6.12 -15.45 22.10
N VAL A 193 -5.23 -16.46 22.00
CA VAL A 193 -5.61 -17.87 21.87
C VAL A 193 -5.48 -18.65 23.17
N ALA A 194 -6.24 -19.74 23.27
CA ALA A 194 -6.16 -20.74 24.32
C ALA A 194 -6.02 -22.15 23.71
N PRO A 195 -5.22 -23.03 24.32
CA PRO A 195 -5.15 -24.43 23.90
C PRO A 195 -6.41 -25.18 24.33
N VAL A 196 -6.91 -26.07 23.49
CA VAL A 196 -8.03 -26.98 23.78
C VAL A 196 -7.72 -28.38 23.23
N THR A 197 -8.28 -29.40 23.87
CA THR A 197 -8.22 -30.78 23.38
C THR A 197 -9.44 -31.07 22.52
N THR A 198 -9.24 -31.55 21.30
CA THR A 198 -10.32 -31.92 20.39
C THR A 198 -10.98 -33.25 20.80
N PRO A 199 -12.16 -33.60 20.26
CA PRO A 199 -12.76 -34.92 20.45
C PRO A 199 -11.85 -36.09 20.04
N GLU A 200 -10.94 -35.85 19.10
CA GLU A 200 -9.94 -36.80 18.61
C GLU A 200 -8.67 -36.86 19.49
N GLU A 201 -8.68 -36.22 20.67
CA GLU A 201 -7.55 -36.12 21.60
C GLU A 201 -6.33 -35.36 21.04
N GLU A 202 -6.54 -34.51 20.03
CA GLU A 202 -5.49 -33.66 19.45
C GLU A 202 -5.48 -32.27 20.11
N LEU A 203 -4.31 -31.62 20.12
CA LEU A 203 -4.18 -30.25 20.61
C LEU A 203 -4.57 -29.25 19.50
N ALA A 204 -5.56 -28.40 19.78
CA ALA A 204 -5.93 -27.29 18.91
C ALA A 204 -5.79 -25.95 19.64
N TRP A 205 -5.62 -24.87 18.88
CA TRP A 205 -5.62 -23.51 19.39
C TRP A 205 -6.87 -22.77 18.93
N ILE A 206 -7.59 -22.18 19.88
CA ILE A 206 -8.79 -21.39 19.58
C ILE A 206 -8.62 -19.94 20.00
N VAL A 207 -9.29 -19.03 19.29
CA VAL A 207 -9.71 -17.75 19.89
C VAL A 207 -11.10 -17.97 20.50
N PRO A 208 -11.24 -17.88 21.84
CA PRO A 208 -12.53 -18.03 22.51
C PRO A 208 -13.60 -17.05 22.01
N PHE A 209 -14.88 -17.45 21.95
CA PHE A 209 -15.95 -16.59 21.44
C PHE A 209 -16.10 -15.26 22.18
N ASP A 210 -15.87 -15.25 23.49
CA ASP A 210 -15.94 -14.04 24.31
C ASP A 210 -14.84 -13.01 23.98
N ARG A 211 -13.78 -13.45 23.30
CA ARG A 211 -12.72 -12.61 22.73
C ARG A 211 -12.93 -12.25 21.27
N VAL A 212 -14.08 -12.57 20.68
CA VAL A 212 -14.43 -12.17 19.31
C VAL A 212 -15.67 -11.28 19.30
N CYS A 213 -15.51 -10.03 18.90
CA CYS A 213 -16.63 -9.11 18.73
C CYS A 213 -17.22 -9.24 17.33
N THR A 214 -18.38 -9.87 17.22
CA THR A 214 -19.19 -9.93 15.98
C THR A 214 -20.40 -9.01 16.01
N ASP A 215 -20.77 -8.47 17.18
CA ASP A 215 -21.87 -7.51 17.32
C ASP A 215 -21.49 -6.18 16.67
N ARG A 216 -22.30 -5.76 15.70
CA ARG A 216 -22.07 -4.55 14.91
C ARG A 216 -22.02 -3.28 15.77
N ALA A 217 -22.95 -3.13 16.72
CA ALA A 217 -23.06 -1.91 17.52
C ALA A 217 -21.88 -1.76 18.49
N ARG A 218 -21.45 -2.86 19.12
CA ARG A 218 -20.26 -2.91 19.96
C ARG A 218 -19.00 -2.66 19.14
N LEU A 219 -18.84 -3.34 18.00
CA LEU A 219 -17.66 -3.17 17.15
C LEU A 219 -17.57 -1.75 16.57
N ALA A 220 -18.69 -1.13 16.22
CA ALA A 220 -18.75 0.26 15.79
C ALA A 220 -18.28 1.24 16.88
N ARG A 221 -18.65 1.01 18.15
CA ARG A 221 -18.15 1.83 19.27
C ARG A 221 -16.64 1.68 19.46
N ILE A 222 -16.13 0.45 19.39
CA ILE A 222 -14.69 0.16 19.47
C ILE A 222 -13.92 0.89 18.36
N ILE A 223 -14.42 0.81 17.12
CA ILE A 223 -13.78 1.43 15.95
C ILE A 223 -13.90 2.97 15.96
N ALA A 224 -14.94 3.52 16.57
CA ALA A 224 -15.08 4.97 16.71
C ALA A 224 -14.00 5.56 17.64
N GLY A 225 -13.62 4.81 18.68
CA GLY A 225 -12.76 5.27 19.78
C GLY A 225 -13.60 5.93 20.87
#